data_AF-A0A2A2I0Y1-F1
#
_entry.id   AF-A0A2A2I0Y1-F1
#
_cell.length_a   1.000
_cell.length_b   1.000
_cell.length_c   1.000
_cell.angle_alpha   90.00
_cell.angle_beta   90.00
_cell.angle_gamma   90.00
#
_symmetry.space_group_name_H-M   'P 1'
#
loop_
_entity.id
_entity.type
_entity.pdbx_description
1 polymer ?
#
loop_
_entity_poly.entity_id
_entity_poly.type
_entity_poly.pdbx_seq_one_letter_code
_entity_poly.pdbx_strand_id
1 'polypeptide(L)'
;MVADDETISAFLGDAENPAHTKWTTNAEKLRRNYVAPDKRLKVIRNAVVNFYDMLVQAEEEEDLQALSKFFSMPGAEAKKKKERKPDRPEPPEPPRDFPSPAPRVARIETTADGFSIKPAQGAESASYPMEFKVSVAYETAASGNPFKKYSRFDFDLGKKGEISIDVSKSVRVNSANENILELEILGPDFEIALSGFDPIVTLRSS
;
A
#
# COMPACT_ATOMS: atom_id res chain seq x y z
N MET A 1 -3.09 -8.29 22.12
CA MET A 1 -4.49 -8.44 22.57
C MET A 1 -4.54 -9.65 23.48
N VAL A 2 -4.79 -9.44 24.77
CA VAL A 2 -5.08 -10.53 25.71
C VAL A 2 -6.59 -10.75 25.65
N ALA A 3 -7.02 -11.93 25.24
CA ALA A 3 -8.40 -12.35 25.38
C ALA A 3 -8.54 -13.03 26.76
N ASP A 4 -9.37 -12.48 27.65
CA ASP A 4 -9.62 -13.04 28.99
C ASP A 4 -10.36 -14.39 28.92
N ASP A 5 -10.99 -14.71 27.78
CA ASP A 5 -11.64 -15.99 27.57
C ASP A 5 -10.61 -17.07 27.18
N GLU A 6 -10.44 -18.05 28.07
CA GLU A 6 -9.48 -19.14 27.94
C GLU A 6 -9.69 -19.97 26.66
N THR A 7 -10.94 -20.09 26.17
CA THR A 7 -11.26 -20.88 24.97
C THR A 7 -10.83 -20.14 23.71
N ILE A 8 -11.08 -18.83 23.66
CA ILE A 8 -10.66 -17.97 22.54
C ILE A 8 -9.13 -17.83 22.54
N SER A 9 -8.53 -17.70 23.72
CA SER A 9 -7.07 -17.59 23.87
C SER A 9 -6.37 -18.87 23.39
N ALA A 10 -6.86 -20.04 23.79
CA ALA A 10 -6.37 -21.33 23.32
C ALA A 10 -6.56 -21.51 21.80
N PHE A 11 -7.71 -21.12 21.26
CA PHE A 11 -7.98 -21.17 19.82
C PHE A 11 -7.04 -20.28 19.01
N LEU A 12 -6.76 -19.07 19.49
CA LEU A 12 -5.85 -18.12 18.82
C LEU A 12 -4.38 -18.57 18.95
N GLY A 13 -4.00 -19.17 20.08
CA GLY A 13 -2.69 -19.80 20.25
C GLY A 13 -2.48 -20.98 19.29
N ASP A 14 -3.49 -21.81 19.08
CA ASP A 14 -3.42 -22.92 18.11
C ASP A 14 -3.44 -22.44 16.65
N ALA A 15 -3.97 -21.24 16.39
CA ALA A 15 -3.98 -20.60 15.07
C ALA A 15 -2.66 -19.87 14.77
N GLU A 16 -1.80 -19.70 15.76
CA GLU A 16 -0.55 -18.97 15.65
C GLU A 16 0.48 -19.72 14.79
N ASN A 17 1.19 -19.00 13.93
CA ASN A 17 2.30 -19.59 13.18
C ASN A 17 3.54 -19.72 14.10
N PRO A 18 4.50 -20.60 13.79
CA PRO A 18 5.72 -20.76 14.60
C PRO A 18 6.56 -19.49 14.78
N ALA A 19 6.36 -18.52 13.89
CA ALA A 19 7.00 -17.21 13.96
C ALA A 19 6.18 -16.17 14.75
N HIS A 20 5.11 -16.56 15.44
CA HIS A 20 4.29 -15.72 16.33
C HIS A 20 3.87 -14.34 15.74
N THR A 21 3.69 -14.28 14.41
CA THR A 21 3.53 -13.03 13.64
C THR A 21 2.18 -12.94 12.95
N LYS A 22 1.55 -14.09 12.66
CA LYS A 22 0.27 -14.16 11.97
C LYS A 22 -0.52 -15.35 12.48
N TRP A 23 -1.81 -15.15 12.72
CA TRP A 23 -2.72 -16.29 12.78
C TRP A 23 -2.89 -16.87 11.38
N THR A 24 -2.83 -18.18 11.24
CA THR A 24 -2.96 -18.89 9.97
C THR A 24 -4.06 -19.93 10.08
N THR A 25 -4.91 -19.99 9.05
CA THR A 25 -5.97 -21.02 8.96
C THR A 25 -5.41 -22.40 8.62
N ASN A 26 -4.11 -22.49 8.34
CA ASN A 26 -3.45 -23.70 7.87
C ASN A 26 -2.57 -24.39 8.92
N ALA A 27 -2.61 -23.93 10.18
CA ALA A 27 -1.93 -24.60 11.28
C ALA A 27 -2.52 -26.01 11.48
N GLU A 28 -1.65 -27.03 11.49
CA GLU A 28 -2.08 -28.43 11.67
C GLU A 28 -2.78 -28.69 13.00
N LYS A 29 -2.42 -27.93 14.04
CA LYS A 29 -3.07 -28.01 15.37
C LYS A 29 -4.51 -27.48 15.29
N LEU A 30 -4.71 -26.37 14.59
CA LEU A 30 -6.01 -25.73 14.41
C LEU A 30 -7.00 -26.60 13.61
N ARG A 31 -6.54 -27.28 12.55
CA ARG A 31 -7.36 -28.21 11.75
C ARG A 31 -7.73 -29.50 12.48
N ARG A 32 -6.90 -29.91 13.45
CA ARG A 32 -7.07 -31.15 14.22
C ARG A 32 -8.00 -30.97 15.41
N ASN A 33 -7.92 -29.82 16.07
CA ASN A 33 -8.59 -29.59 17.35
C ASN A 33 -9.95 -28.87 17.22
N TYR A 34 -10.26 -28.25 16.07
CA TYR A 34 -11.46 -27.41 15.94
C TYR A 34 -12.25 -27.64 14.66
N VAL A 35 -13.58 -27.50 14.75
CA VAL A 35 -14.52 -27.65 13.64
C VAL A 35 -14.69 -26.32 12.90
N ALA A 36 -14.44 -26.32 11.59
CA ALA A 36 -14.48 -25.14 10.71
C ALA A 36 -13.66 -23.94 11.24
N PRO A 37 -12.35 -24.14 11.52
CA PRO A 37 -11.50 -23.14 12.16
C PRO A 37 -11.30 -21.88 11.31
N ASP A 38 -11.37 -22.03 9.99
CA ASP A 38 -11.29 -20.93 9.03
C ASP A 38 -12.44 -19.94 9.18
N LYS A 39 -13.67 -20.43 9.43
CA LYS A 39 -14.84 -19.59 9.64
C LYS A 39 -14.75 -18.85 10.97
N ARG A 40 -14.35 -19.54 12.04
CA ARG A 40 -14.22 -18.97 13.39
C ARG A 40 -13.11 -17.91 13.44
N LEU A 41 -11.97 -18.19 12.84
CA LEU A 41 -10.86 -17.23 12.78
C LEU A 41 -11.22 -15.98 11.97
N LYS A 42 -12.00 -16.13 10.90
CA LYS A 42 -12.55 -14.98 10.15
C LYS A 42 -13.49 -14.13 11.00
N VAL A 43 -14.39 -14.76 11.76
CA VAL A 43 -15.30 -14.03 12.67
C VAL A 43 -14.51 -13.23 13.70
N ILE A 44 -13.49 -13.82 14.33
CA ILE A 44 -12.66 -13.12 15.32
C ILE A 44 -11.90 -11.96 14.67
N ARG A 45 -11.27 -12.16 13.51
CA ARG A 45 -10.58 -11.07 12.79
C ARG A 45 -11.52 -9.93 12.42
N ASN A 46 -12.71 -10.26 11.93
CA ASN A 46 -13.69 -9.26 11.56
C ASN A 46 -14.22 -8.53 12.80
N ALA A 47 -14.36 -9.19 13.95
CA ALA A 47 -14.75 -8.53 15.19
C ALA A 47 -13.73 -7.47 15.64
N VAL A 48 -12.42 -7.75 15.49
CA VAL A 48 -11.36 -6.79 15.81
C VAL A 48 -11.36 -5.59 14.85
N VAL A 49 -11.53 -5.86 13.55
CA VAL A 49 -11.65 -4.79 12.53
C VAL A 49 -12.89 -3.95 12.78
N ASN A 50 -14.05 -4.58 13.01
CA ASN A 50 -15.29 -3.86 13.31
C ASN A 50 -15.23 -3.06 14.60
N PHE A 51 -14.51 -3.54 15.62
CA PHE A 51 -14.30 -2.79 16.86
C PHE A 51 -13.43 -1.56 16.63
N TYR A 52 -12.37 -1.70 15.84
CA TYR A 52 -11.55 -0.57 15.42
C TYR A 52 -12.37 0.45 14.62
N ASP A 53 -13.17 -0.01 13.66
CA ASP A 53 -14.04 0.86 12.86
C ASP A 53 -15.10 1.57 13.72
N MET A 54 -15.63 0.91 14.75
CA MET A 54 -16.54 1.51 15.74
C MET A 54 -15.85 2.59 16.59
N LEU A 55 -14.59 2.39 16.98
CA LEU A 55 -13.81 3.40 17.71
C LEU A 55 -13.52 4.61 16.83
N VAL A 56 -13.24 4.41 15.54
CA VAL A 56 -13.02 5.48 14.55
C VAL A 56 -14.33 6.22 14.25
N GLN A 57 -15.47 5.54 14.19
CA GLN A 57 -16.80 6.16 14.02
C GLN A 57 -17.25 7.03 15.19
N ALA A 58 -16.65 6.92 16.38
CA ALA A 58 -17.00 7.74 17.54
C ALA A 58 -16.41 9.18 17.48
N GLU A 59 -15.44 9.44 16.59
CA GLU A 59 -14.83 10.78 16.39
C GLU A 59 -15.40 11.55 15.19
N GLU A 60 -16.16 10.90 14.30
CA GLU A 60 -16.77 11.53 13.12
C GLU A 60 -18.29 11.31 13.12
N GLU A 61 -19.01 12.22 13.78
CA GLU A 61 -20.45 12.35 13.61
C GLU A 61 -20.72 13.07 12.28
N GLU A 62 -20.83 12.34 11.16
CA GLU A 62 -21.62 12.80 9.99
C GLU A 62 -22.13 11.66 9.10
N ASP A 63 -23.47 11.54 9.13
CA ASP A 63 -24.45 10.85 8.26
C ASP A 63 -24.41 9.31 8.05
N LEU A 64 -25.31 8.67 8.81
CA LEU A 64 -25.61 7.25 8.96
C LEU A 64 -26.30 6.57 7.76
N GLN A 65 -26.52 7.25 6.63
CA GLN A 65 -27.15 6.60 5.46
C GLN A 65 -26.23 5.60 4.72
N ALA A 66 -24.91 5.62 4.98
CA ALA A 66 -23.97 4.64 4.40
C ALA A 66 -24.08 3.23 5.03
N LEU A 67 -24.58 3.13 6.26
CA LEU A 67 -24.64 1.88 7.04
C LEU A 67 -25.80 0.95 6.63
N SER A 68 -26.79 1.45 5.88
CA SER A 68 -27.89 0.63 5.36
C SER A 68 -27.42 -0.46 4.37
N LYS A 69 -26.24 -0.29 3.75
CA LYS A 69 -25.69 -1.24 2.77
C LYS A 69 -24.85 -2.38 3.37
N PHE A 70 -24.41 -2.26 4.63
CA PHE A 70 -23.55 -3.27 5.26
C PHE A 70 -24.33 -4.30 6.10
N PHE A 71 -25.61 -4.05 6.43
CA PHE A 71 -26.52 -5.04 7.00
C PHE A 71 -27.30 -5.80 5.92
N SER A 72 -26.61 -6.50 5.01
CA SER A 72 -27.27 -7.46 4.13
C SER A 72 -26.54 -8.80 4.08
N MET A 73 -27.02 -9.75 4.89
CA MET A 73 -27.05 -11.17 4.58
C MET A 73 -27.97 -11.93 5.56
N PRO A 74 -28.49 -13.14 5.26
CA PRO A 74 -28.53 -13.85 3.97
C PRO A 74 -29.88 -14.55 3.66
N GLY A 75 -30.07 -14.97 2.39
CA GLY A 75 -30.87 -16.15 2.07
C GLY A 75 -31.94 -15.99 0.99
N ALA A 76 -31.60 -16.29 -0.26
CA ALA A 76 -32.51 -16.93 -1.20
C ALA A 76 -31.71 -17.66 -2.26
N GLU A 77 -31.89 -18.98 -2.32
CA GLU A 77 -31.37 -19.84 -3.37
C GLU A 77 -31.81 -19.33 -4.75
N ALA A 78 -30.88 -19.31 -5.70
CA ALA A 78 -31.25 -19.33 -7.12
C ALA A 78 -30.20 -20.13 -7.90
N LYS A 79 -30.53 -21.41 -8.14
CA LYS A 79 -29.87 -22.24 -9.15
C LYS A 79 -29.91 -21.49 -10.49
N LYS A 80 -28.75 -21.17 -11.07
CA LYS A 80 -28.67 -20.77 -12.49
C LYS A 80 -27.96 -21.83 -13.31
N LYS A 81 -28.70 -22.35 -14.29
CA LYS A 81 -28.30 -23.27 -15.35
C LYS A 81 -27.07 -22.73 -16.10
N LYS A 82 -26.17 -23.65 -16.50
CA LYS A 82 -25.18 -23.41 -17.55
C LYS A 82 -25.91 -23.22 -18.89
N GLU A 83 -25.79 -22.04 -19.48
CA GLU A 83 -26.01 -21.85 -20.91
C GLU A 83 -24.66 -21.82 -21.64
N ARG A 84 -24.61 -22.50 -22.79
CA ARG A 84 -23.44 -22.57 -23.66
C ARG A 84 -23.24 -21.22 -24.35
N LYS A 85 -22.00 -20.69 -24.34
CA LYS A 85 -21.63 -19.50 -25.10
C LYS A 85 -21.72 -19.79 -26.61
N PRO A 86 -22.25 -18.88 -27.44
CA PRO A 86 -22.04 -18.92 -28.88
C PRO A 86 -20.61 -18.54 -29.23
N ASP A 87 -20.15 -19.04 -30.38
CA ASP A 87 -18.81 -18.83 -30.93
C ASP A 87 -18.58 -17.34 -31.23
N ARG A 88 -17.47 -16.78 -30.71
CA ARG A 88 -17.12 -15.38 -30.90
C ARG A 88 -16.16 -15.27 -32.08
N PRO A 89 -16.41 -14.42 -33.10
CA PRO A 89 -15.45 -14.18 -34.17
C PRO A 89 -14.14 -13.59 -33.61
N GLU A 90 -13.02 -14.00 -34.20
CA GLU A 90 -11.69 -13.54 -33.80
C GLU A 90 -11.60 -12.01 -33.81
N PRO A 91 -11.02 -11.38 -32.76
CA PRO A 91 -10.76 -9.95 -32.76
C PRO A 91 -9.82 -9.59 -33.92
N PRO A 92 -10.04 -8.45 -34.62
CA PRO A 92 -9.08 -7.96 -35.59
C PRO A 92 -7.72 -7.73 -34.91
N GLU A 93 -6.63 -8.09 -35.59
CA GLU A 93 -5.27 -7.88 -35.09
C GLU A 93 -5.06 -6.40 -34.73
N PRO A 94 -4.57 -6.08 -33.51
CA PRO A 94 -4.28 -4.71 -33.16
C PRO A 94 -3.18 -4.14 -34.08
N PRO A 95 -3.25 -2.85 -34.45
CA PRO A 95 -2.22 -2.21 -35.26
C PRO A 95 -0.84 -2.35 -34.60
N ARG A 96 0.16 -2.77 -35.39
CA ARG A 96 1.49 -3.20 -34.94
C ARG A 96 2.51 -2.07 -34.73
N ASP A 97 2.08 -0.84 -34.54
CA ASP A 97 2.97 0.28 -34.23
C ASP A 97 2.65 0.83 -32.84
N PHE A 98 3.10 0.10 -31.82
CA PHE A 98 3.28 0.71 -30.50
C PHE A 98 4.55 1.57 -30.57
N PRO A 99 4.52 2.86 -30.20
CA PRO A 99 5.75 3.62 -30.06
C PRO A 99 6.67 2.89 -29.08
N SER A 100 7.95 2.77 -29.45
CA SER A 100 8.96 2.18 -28.56
C SER A 100 8.86 2.88 -27.18
N PRO A 101 8.88 2.14 -26.06
CA PRO A 101 8.78 2.75 -24.74
C PRO A 101 9.78 3.89 -24.60
N ALA A 102 9.31 5.07 -24.21
CA ALA A 102 10.21 6.20 -23.97
C ALA A 102 11.32 5.77 -22.99
N PRO A 103 12.59 6.04 -23.30
CA PRO A 103 13.70 5.58 -22.47
C PRO A 103 13.56 6.16 -21.06
N ARG A 104 13.85 5.35 -20.04
CA ARG A 104 13.79 5.80 -18.64
C ARG A 104 14.83 6.90 -18.44
N VAL A 105 14.37 8.10 -18.10
CA VAL A 105 15.24 9.28 -17.89
C VAL A 105 15.79 9.35 -16.46
N ALA A 106 15.15 8.67 -15.51
CA ALA A 106 15.56 8.67 -14.11
C ALA A 106 15.54 7.25 -13.50
N ARG A 107 16.35 7.07 -12.45
CA ARG A 107 16.39 5.89 -11.59
C ARG A 107 16.40 6.31 -10.13
N ILE A 108 15.89 5.44 -9.26
CA ILE A 108 15.86 5.65 -7.82
C ILE A 108 16.87 4.70 -7.17
N GLU A 109 17.71 5.21 -6.28
CA GLU A 109 18.66 4.45 -5.47
C GLU A 109 18.33 4.68 -3.99
N THR A 110 18.03 3.62 -3.24
CA THR A 110 17.78 3.68 -1.80
C THR A 110 19.07 3.90 -1.02
N THR A 111 19.02 4.72 0.02
CA THR A 111 20.12 4.95 0.96
C THR A 111 19.70 4.48 2.36
N ALA A 112 20.61 4.52 3.34
CA ALA A 112 20.29 4.09 4.71
C ALA A 112 19.22 4.96 5.39
N ASP A 113 19.08 6.22 4.94
CA ASP A 113 18.28 7.26 5.59
C ASP A 113 17.29 7.91 4.61
N GLY A 114 17.03 7.27 3.46
CA GLY A 114 16.16 7.81 2.41
C GLY A 114 16.44 7.25 1.02
N PHE A 115 16.48 8.12 0.01
CA PHE A 115 16.73 7.73 -1.38
C PHE A 115 17.26 8.89 -2.23
N SER A 116 17.81 8.56 -3.39
CA SER A 116 18.23 9.52 -4.41
C SER A 116 17.61 9.20 -5.77
N ILE A 117 17.32 10.24 -6.53
CA ILE A 117 16.88 10.18 -7.93
C ILE A 117 18.03 10.68 -8.78
N LYS A 118 18.49 9.83 -9.69
CA LYS A 118 19.65 10.07 -10.55
C LYS A 118 19.32 9.85 -12.02
N PRO A 119 20.16 10.32 -12.94
CA PRO A 119 19.96 10.11 -14.37
C PRO A 119 20.05 8.62 -14.67
N ALA A 120 19.16 8.16 -15.55
CA ALA A 120 19.25 6.85 -16.18
C ALA A 120 19.74 7.02 -17.63
N GLN A 121 19.97 5.92 -18.34
CA GLN A 121 20.54 5.94 -19.69
C GLN A 121 19.77 6.86 -20.66
N GLY A 122 18.45 7.03 -20.47
CA GLY A 122 17.63 7.91 -21.30
C GLY A 122 17.84 9.41 -21.07
N ALA A 123 18.51 9.82 -19.99
CA ALA A 123 18.65 11.23 -19.62
C ALA A 123 19.48 12.03 -20.64
N GLU A 124 20.53 11.44 -21.20
CA GLU A 124 21.41 12.14 -22.15
C GLU A 124 20.69 12.53 -23.45
N SER A 125 19.68 11.74 -23.84
CA SER A 125 18.91 11.96 -25.08
C SER A 125 17.56 12.65 -24.82
N ALA A 126 17.27 13.04 -23.58
CA ALA A 126 16.02 13.70 -23.22
C ALA A 126 16.01 15.17 -23.64
N SER A 127 14.81 15.74 -23.80
CA SER A 127 14.63 17.18 -24.02
C SER A 127 14.46 17.89 -22.69
N TYR A 128 15.19 18.99 -22.49
CA TYR A 128 15.17 19.80 -21.27
C TYR A 128 14.60 21.21 -21.54
N PRO A 129 13.91 21.84 -20.58
CA PRO A 129 13.66 21.36 -19.21
C PRO A 129 12.59 20.24 -19.14
N MET A 130 12.66 19.41 -18.10
CA MET A 130 11.65 18.37 -17.79
C MET A 130 10.99 18.65 -16.45
N GLU A 131 9.67 18.45 -16.37
CA GLU A 131 8.93 18.54 -15.12
C GLU A 131 8.86 17.17 -14.43
N PHE A 132 9.25 17.14 -13.16
CA PHE A 132 9.18 15.95 -12.31
C PHE A 132 8.18 16.22 -11.18
N LYS A 133 7.23 15.31 -11.02
CA LYS A 133 6.39 15.22 -9.83
C LYS A 133 6.74 13.96 -9.08
N VAL A 134 7.40 14.12 -7.94
CA VAL A 134 7.79 13.03 -7.05
C VAL A 134 6.76 12.93 -5.94
N SER A 135 6.17 11.76 -5.77
CA SER A 135 5.29 11.45 -4.64
C SER A 135 5.94 10.40 -3.76
N VAL A 136 5.92 10.61 -2.46
CA VAL A 136 6.57 9.75 -1.46
C VAL A 136 5.52 9.16 -0.53
N ALA A 137 5.73 7.94 -0.06
CA ALA A 137 4.93 7.31 0.99
C ALA A 137 5.73 6.17 1.63
N TYR A 138 5.47 5.90 2.91
CA TYR A 138 6.00 4.69 3.54
C TYR A 138 5.27 3.45 3.04
N GLU A 139 6.02 2.39 2.77
CA GLU A 139 5.44 1.09 2.47
C GLU A 139 4.78 0.54 3.75
N THR A 140 3.44 0.46 3.75
CA THR A 140 2.71 -0.05 4.92
C THR A 140 2.55 -1.57 4.85
N ALA A 141 2.76 -2.28 5.96
CA ALA A 141 2.55 -3.73 6.02
C ALA A 141 1.09 -4.17 5.74
N ALA A 142 0.14 -3.25 5.83
CA ALA A 142 -1.26 -3.47 5.50
C ALA A 142 -1.52 -3.29 3.99
N SER A 143 -2.29 -4.20 3.39
CA SER A 143 -2.73 -4.09 1.98
C SER A 143 -3.36 -2.72 1.68
N GLY A 144 -3.06 -2.14 0.53
CA GLY A 144 -3.64 -0.88 0.07
C GLY A 144 -2.65 -0.04 -0.74
N ASN A 145 -3.05 1.16 -1.14
CA ASN A 145 -2.17 2.12 -1.80
C ASN A 145 -1.49 3.01 -0.74
N PRO A 146 -0.15 2.96 -0.57
CA PRO A 146 0.58 3.78 0.40
C PRO A 146 0.33 5.28 0.26
N PHE A 147 0.20 5.80 -0.96
CA PHE A 147 -0.04 7.22 -1.22
C PHE A 147 -1.40 7.71 -0.73
N LYS A 148 -2.39 6.80 -0.60
CA LYS A 148 -3.71 7.14 -0.02
C LYS A 148 -3.72 7.08 1.50
N LYS A 149 -2.74 6.42 2.11
CA LYS A 149 -2.61 6.25 3.55
C LYS A 149 -1.63 7.23 4.19
N TYR A 150 -0.86 7.92 3.36
CA TYR A 150 0.02 8.99 3.80
C TYR A 150 -0.74 9.98 4.68
N SER A 151 -0.10 10.31 5.80
CA SER A 151 -0.50 11.37 6.70
C SER A 151 0.62 12.39 6.79
N ARG A 152 0.29 13.68 6.90
CA ARG A 152 1.26 14.74 7.17
C ARG A 152 2.04 14.54 8.48
N PHE A 153 1.50 13.74 9.39
CA PHE A 153 2.18 13.35 10.62
C PHE A 153 3.25 12.28 10.41
N ASP A 154 3.30 11.60 9.26
CA ASP A 154 4.36 10.64 8.91
C ASP A 154 5.65 11.38 8.52
N PHE A 155 5.51 12.44 7.72
CA PHE A 155 6.56 13.41 7.35
C PHE A 155 5.93 14.56 6.55
N ASP A 156 6.68 15.64 6.36
CA ASP A 156 6.34 16.75 5.47
C ASP A 156 7.60 17.14 4.69
N LEU A 157 7.52 17.25 3.36
CA LEU A 157 8.60 17.68 2.48
C LEU A 157 8.76 19.21 2.43
N GLY A 158 7.84 19.95 3.05
CA GLY A 158 7.87 21.41 3.10
C GLY A 158 8.99 21.96 3.99
N LYS A 159 9.20 23.28 3.92
CA LYS A 159 10.33 23.99 4.60
C LYS A 159 10.41 23.83 6.12
N LYS A 160 9.34 23.38 6.77
CA LYS A 160 9.28 23.15 8.21
C LYS A 160 9.32 21.65 8.58
N GLY A 161 9.40 20.79 7.59
CA GLY A 161 9.46 19.35 7.78
C GLY A 161 10.85 18.87 8.17
N GLU A 162 10.91 17.60 8.55
CA GLU A 162 12.11 16.94 9.06
C GLU A 162 12.97 16.32 7.94
N ILE A 163 12.42 16.25 6.71
CA ILE A 163 13.10 15.68 5.54
C ILE A 163 14.04 16.71 4.91
N SER A 164 15.32 16.35 4.78
CA SER A 164 16.30 17.14 4.02
C SER A 164 16.19 16.81 2.53
N ILE A 165 16.16 17.85 1.69
CA ILE A 165 16.10 17.74 0.23
C ILE A 165 17.32 18.44 -0.35
N ASP A 166 18.27 17.65 -0.84
CA ASP A 166 19.48 18.13 -1.51
C ASP A 166 19.34 17.96 -3.01
N VAL A 167 19.60 19.02 -3.77
CA VAL A 167 19.49 19.01 -5.23
C VAL A 167 20.74 19.56 -5.90
N SER A 168 21.11 18.98 -7.04
CA SER A 168 22.19 19.51 -7.87
C SER A 168 21.80 20.83 -8.56
N LYS A 169 22.79 21.53 -9.11
CA LYS A 169 22.59 22.84 -9.78
C LYS A 169 21.66 22.79 -11.00
N SER A 170 21.50 21.62 -11.61
CA SER A 170 20.64 21.38 -12.77
C SER A 170 19.19 21.10 -12.38
N VAL A 171 18.82 21.25 -11.10
CA VAL A 171 17.47 21.04 -10.60
C VAL A 171 16.95 22.33 -9.98
N ARG A 172 15.74 22.72 -10.36
CA ARG A 172 14.99 23.78 -9.70
C ARG A 172 13.82 23.16 -8.93
N VAL A 173 13.73 23.46 -7.64
CA VAL A 173 12.58 23.07 -6.82
C VAL A 173 11.46 24.09 -7.02
N ASN A 174 10.34 23.66 -7.60
CA ASN A 174 9.16 24.52 -7.81
C ASN A 174 8.30 24.54 -6.55
N SER A 175 8.01 23.37 -5.98
CA SER A 175 7.24 23.23 -4.75
C SER A 175 7.67 21.99 -3.97
N ALA A 176 7.61 22.06 -2.65
CA ALA A 176 7.79 20.93 -1.75
C ALA A 176 6.81 21.11 -0.60
N ASN A 177 5.86 20.19 -0.46
CA ASN A 177 4.83 20.26 0.57
C ASN A 177 4.22 18.87 0.77
N GLU A 178 3.92 18.53 2.01
CA GLU A 178 3.33 17.23 2.35
C GLU A 178 4.19 16.10 1.78
N ASN A 179 3.64 15.20 0.96
CA ASN A 179 4.37 14.11 0.34
C ASN A 179 4.71 14.32 -1.14
N ILE A 180 4.62 15.56 -1.62
CA ILE A 180 4.81 15.91 -3.03
C ILE A 180 5.98 16.89 -3.18
N LEU A 181 6.86 16.56 -4.11
CA LEU A 181 7.98 17.41 -4.54
C LEU A 181 7.86 17.64 -6.05
N GLU A 182 7.69 18.89 -6.46
CA GLU A 182 7.62 19.30 -7.85
C GLU A 182 8.91 20.02 -8.26
N LEU A 183 9.53 19.52 -9.33
CA LEU A 183 10.87 19.91 -9.76
C LEU A 183 10.89 20.20 -11.25
N GLU A 184 11.81 21.05 -11.66
CA GLU A 184 12.21 21.24 -13.05
C GLU A 184 13.67 20.80 -13.20
N ILE A 185 13.91 19.80 -14.05
CA ILE A 185 15.24 19.30 -14.40
C ILE A 185 15.72 20.08 -15.63
N LEU A 186 16.85 20.75 -15.52
CA LEU A 186 17.40 21.68 -16.52
C LEU A 186 18.46 21.03 -17.43
N GLY A 187 19.00 19.87 -17.07
CA GLY A 187 20.02 19.18 -17.84
C GLY A 187 20.27 17.74 -17.38
N PRO A 188 21.11 16.99 -18.11
CA PRO A 188 21.28 15.54 -17.92
C PRO A 188 22.00 15.14 -16.63
N ASP A 189 22.82 16.04 -16.07
CA ASP A 189 23.59 15.79 -14.84
C ASP A 189 22.81 16.25 -13.62
N PHE A 190 21.69 15.58 -13.31
CA PHE A 190 20.83 15.91 -12.16
C PHE A 190 20.93 14.91 -11.02
N GLU A 191 20.84 15.39 -9.79
CA GLU A 191 20.72 14.55 -8.60
C GLU A 191 19.76 15.20 -7.62
N ILE A 192 18.85 14.40 -7.08
CA ILE A 192 17.88 14.79 -6.05
C ILE A 192 18.01 13.77 -4.94
N ALA A 193 18.45 14.17 -3.76
CA ALA A 193 18.57 13.29 -2.60
C ALA A 193 17.59 13.75 -1.52
N LEU A 194 16.82 12.79 -0.98
CA LEU A 194 15.95 13.00 0.16
C LEU A 194 16.44 12.14 1.31
N SER A 195 16.58 12.72 2.50
CA SER A 195 17.08 12.04 3.70
C SER A 195 16.36 12.50 4.98
N GLY A 196 16.53 11.75 6.07
CA GLY A 196 15.84 11.99 7.34
C GLY A 196 14.50 11.25 7.44
N PHE A 197 14.28 10.23 6.61
CA PHE A 197 13.12 9.36 6.77
C PHE A 197 13.37 8.41 7.93
N ASP A 198 12.32 8.17 8.71
CA ASP A 198 12.43 7.23 9.82
C ASP A 198 12.86 5.86 9.29
N PRO A 199 13.94 5.28 9.84
CA PRO A 199 14.27 3.91 9.52
C PRO A 199 13.09 3.05 9.94
N ILE A 200 12.57 2.24 9.02
CA ILE A 200 11.65 1.17 9.39
C ILE A 200 12.45 0.21 10.26
N VAL A 201 12.50 0.46 11.57
CA VAL A 201 13.22 -0.37 12.54
C VAL A 201 12.52 -1.72 12.57
N THR A 202 12.97 -2.61 11.70
CA THR A 202 12.60 -4.01 11.75
C THR A 202 13.36 -4.62 12.92
N LEU A 203 12.82 -4.49 14.14
CA LEU A 203 13.30 -5.24 15.30
C LEU A 203 13.18 -6.73 14.98
N ARG A 204 14.32 -7.42 14.86
CA ARG A 204 14.41 -8.88 14.95
C ARG A 204 15.12 -9.21 16.25
N SER A 205 14.43 -9.81 17.20
CA SER A 205 15.06 -10.56 18.29
C SER A 205 15.13 -12.04 17.92
N SER A 206 16.24 -12.66 18.30
CA SER A 206 16.65 -14.05 18.04
C SER A 206 15.69 -15.09 18.61
#